data_AF-A0A2V6X5B7-F1
#
_entry.id   AF-A0A2V6X5B7-F1
#
_cell.length_a   1.000
_cell.length_b   1.000
_cell.length_c   1.000
_cell.angle_alpha   90.00
_cell.angle_beta   90.00
_cell.angle_gamma   90.00
#
_symmetry.space_group_name_H-M   'P 1'
#
loop_
_entity.id
_entity.type
_entity.pdbx_description
1 polymer ?
#
loop_
_entity_poly.entity_id
_entity_poly.type
_entity_poly.pdbx_seq_one_letter_code
_entity_poly.pdbx_strand_id
1 'polypeptide(L)' 'MSPAIVVGDTVRVPEGALQVRAVRASGPGGQNVNKVATKVDLRVDLAAIEGLSEAARSRLLALCR' A
#
# COMPACT_ATOMS: atom_id res chain seq x y z
N MET A 1 -9.39 -12.05 -9.26
CA MET A 1 -9.55 -10.59 -9.27
C MET A 1 -9.93 -10.20 -7.86
N SER A 2 -9.02 -9.57 -7.13
CA SER A 2 -9.29 -9.21 -5.73
C SER A 2 -10.22 -7.99 -5.73
N PRO A 3 -11.24 -7.93 -4.84
CA PRO A 3 -12.14 -6.78 -4.80
C PRO A 3 -11.37 -5.51 -4.38
N ALA A 4 -11.78 -4.37 -4.92
CA ALA A 4 -11.25 -3.07 -4.50
C ALA A 4 -11.47 -2.84 -3.00
N ILE A 5 -10.50 -2.18 -2.34
CA ILE A 5 -10.64 -1.79 -0.95
C ILE A 5 -11.51 -0.53 -0.89
N VAL A 6 -12.63 -0.62 -0.18
CA VAL A 6 -13.56 0.51 -0.01
C VAL A 6 -13.17 1.29 1.25
N VAL A 7 -13.04 2.61 1.12
CA VAL A 7 -12.72 3.52 2.22
C VAL A 7 -13.81 4.58 2.33
N GLY A 8 -14.64 4.49 3.37
CA GLY A 8 -15.83 5.33 3.50
C GLY A 8 -16.85 5.06 2.38
N ASP A 9 -17.63 6.07 2.03
CA ASP A 9 -18.79 5.88 1.13
C ASP A 9 -18.42 6.01 -0.35
N THR A 10 -17.39 6.78 -0.68
CA THR A 10 -17.08 7.17 -2.06
C THR A 10 -15.71 6.74 -2.54
N VAL A 11 -14.75 6.49 -1.66
CA VAL A 11 -13.37 6.19 -2.06
C VAL A 11 -13.18 4.69 -2.27
N ARG A 12 -12.61 4.32 -3.41
CA ARG A 12 -12.27 2.93 -3.74
C ARG A 12 -10.83 2.84 -4.21
N VAL A 13 -10.10 1.90 -3.64
CA VAL A 13 -8.71 1.61 -3.99
C VAL A 13 -8.70 0.30 -4.78
N PRO A 14 -8.65 0.35 -6.12
CA PRO A 14 -8.61 -0.85 -6.94
C PRO A 14 -7.29 -1.61 -6.76
N GLU A 15 -7.27 -2.90 -7.10
CA GLU A 15 -6.06 -3.73 -7.01
C GLU A 15 -4.88 -3.14 -7.80
N GLY A 16 -5.15 -2.52 -8.95
CA GLY A 16 -4.14 -1.84 -9.76
C GLY A 16 -3.52 -0.58 -9.11
N ALA A 17 -4.17 -0.02 -8.08
CA ALA A 17 -3.60 1.09 -7.31
C ALA A 17 -2.61 0.60 -6.24
N LEU A 18 -2.49 -0.71 -5.99
CA LEU A 18 -1.65 -1.28 -4.95
C LEU A 18 -0.44 -1.98 -5.55
N GLN A 19 0.75 -1.64 -5.07
CA GLN A 19 1.98 -2.36 -5.38
C GLN A 19 2.55 -2.99 -4.11
N VAL A 20 2.59 -4.32 -4.09
CA VAL A 20 3.01 -5.12 -2.94
C VAL A 20 4.39 -5.71 -3.22
N ARG A 21 5.34 -5.51 -2.31
CA ARG A 21 6.67 -6.13 -2.37
C ARG A 21 6.99 -6.84 -1.06
N ALA A 22 7.18 -8.16 -1.13
CA ALA A 22 7.73 -8.90 0.00
C ALA A 22 9.20 -8.51 0.19
N VAL A 23 9.56 -8.04 1.39
CA VAL A 23 10.94 -7.69 1.72
C VAL A 23 11.51 -8.72 2.68
N ARG A 24 12.74 -9.16 2.41
CA ARG A 24 13.49 -10.02 3.33
C ARG A 24 14.00 -9.15 4.47
N ALA A 25 13.77 -9.56 5.71
CA ALA A 25 14.34 -8.90 6.87
C ALA A 25 15.87 -9.07 6.83
N SER A 26 16.61 -7.97 6.63
CA SER A 26 18.08 -7.96 6.68
C SER A 26 18.54 -7.77 8.14
N GLY A 27 18.41 -8.81 8.96
CA GLY A 27 18.99 -8.88 10.31
C GLY A 27 20.20 -9.83 10.36
N PRO A 28 21.23 -9.56 11.19
CA PRO A 28 22.34 -10.50 11.41
C PRO A 28 21.78 -11.85 11.89
N GLY A 29 22.19 -12.94 11.23
CA GLY A 29 21.53 -14.24 11.32
C GLY A 29 21.51 -14.88 12.71
N GLY A 30 20.30 -15.16 13.19
CA GLY A 30 20.01 -16.22 14.17
C GLY A 30 19.18 -17.31 13.49
N GLN A 31 19.37 -18.58 13.90
CA GLN A 31 18.85 -19.80 13.24
C GLN A 31 17.31 -19.88 13.01
N ASN A 32 16.51 -18.90 13.45
CA ASN A 32 15.06 -18.85 13.22
C ASN A 32 14.59 -17.78 12.20
N VAL A 33 15.50 -16.99 11.61
CA VAL A 33 15.15 -15.84 10.72
C VAL A 33 14.90 -16.25 9.25
N ASN A 34 15.20 -17.49 8.86
CA ASN A 34 15.24 -17.90 7.45
C ASN A 34 13.94 -18.48 6.85
N LYS A 35 12.77 -18.43 7.52
CA LYS A 35 11.59 -19.18 7.03
C LYS A 35 10.37 -18.37 6.57
N VAL A 36 10.16 -17.13 7.00
CA VAL A 36 8.99 -16.36 6.56
C VAL A 36 9.37 -14.90 6.32
N ALA A 37 9.27 -14.45 5.07
CA ALA A 37 9.29 -13.03 4.74
C ALA A 37 7.99 -12.39 5.26
N THR A 38 7.96 -12.03 6.54
CA THR A 38 6.76 -11.47 7.20
C THR A 38 6.57 -9.97 6.94
N LYS A 39 7.59 -9.29 6.40
CA LYS A 39 7.53 -7.86 6.11
C LYS A 39 7.13 -7.63 4.65
N VAL A 40 6.15 -6.75 4.46
CA VAL A 40 5.62 -6.33 3.17
C VAL A 40 5.76 -4.82 3.06
N ASP A 41 6.37 -4.36 1.98
CA ASP A 41 6.33 -2.97 1.57
C ASP A 41 5.13 -2.80 0.62
N LEU A 42 4.17 -1.96 1.00
CA LEU A 42 3.00 -1.62 0.22
C LEU A 42 3.11 -0.18 -0.26
N ARG A 43 2.98 0.05 -1.57
CA ARG A 43 2.83 1.39 -2.15
C ARG A 43 1.44 1.53 -2.74
N VAL A 44 0.90 2.75 -2.65
CA VAL A 44 -0.41 3.10 -3.17
C VAL A 44 -0.25 4.21 -4.21
N ASP A 45 -0.78 4.00 -5.40
CA ASP A 45 -0.87 5.02 -6.43
C ASP A 45 -2.13 5.86 -6.21
N LEU A 46 -1.95 7.08 -5.71
CA LEU A 46 -3.04 8.02 -5.49
C LEU A 46 -3.76 8.42 -6.80
N ALA A 47 -3.10 8.29 -7.95
CA ALA A 47 -3.70 8.56 -9.26
C ALA A 47 -4.77 7.54 -9.65
N ALA A 48 -4.58 6.29 -9.24
CA ALA A 48 -5.48 5.19 -9.56
C ALA A 48 -6.64 5.01 -8.55
N ILE A 49 -6.73 5.86 -7.51
CA ILE A 49 -7.84 5.81 -6.54
C ILE A 49 -9.10 6.44 -7.15
N GLU A 50 -10.20 5.73 -7.07
CA GLU A 50 -11.52 6.17 -7.52
C GLU A 50 -12.25 6.91 -6.40
N GLY A 51 -12.99 7.96 -6.75
CA GLY A 51 -13.82 8.74 -5.80
C GLY A 51 -13.04 9.61 -4.82
N LEU A 52 -11.73 9.74 -4.98
CA LEU A 52 -10.89 10.66 -4.20
C LEU A 52 -11.07 12.09 -4.73
N SER A 53 -11.48 13.01 -3.87
CA SER A 53 -11.61 14.43 -4.23
C SER A 53 -10.25 15.10 -4.43
N GLU A 54 -10.19 16.13 -5.27
CA GLU A 54 -8.96 16.90 -5.51
C GLU A 54 -8.38 17.53 -4.24
N ALA A 55 -9.23 17.97 -3.32
CA ALA A 55 -8.80 18.48 -2.02
C ALA A 55 -8.13 17.39 -1.17
N ALA A 56 -8.70 16.18 -1.14
CA ALA A 56 -8.12 15.04 -0.43
C ALA A 56 -6.80 14.58 -1.07
N ARG A 57 -6.74 14.52 -2.41
CA ARG A 57 -5.52 14.22 -3.16
C ARG A 57 -4.41 15.21 -2.85
N SER A 58 -4.70 16.51 -2.90
CA SER A 58 -3.74 17.57 -2.59
C SER A 58 -3.20 17.45 -1.15
N ARG A 59 -4.07 17.13 -0.19
CA ARG A 59 -3.68 16.88 1.19
C ARG A 59 -2.77 15.65 1.33
N LEU A 60 -3.09 14.55 0.65
CA LEU A 60 -2.25 13.34 0.68
C LEU A 60 -0.88 13.62 0.06
N LEU A 61 -0.82 14.34 -1.06
CA LEU A 61 0.45 14.73 -1.69
C LEU A 61 1.32 15.61 -0.77
N ALA A 62 0.69 16.50 0.01
CA ALA A 62 1.41 17.30 1.00
C ALA A 62 1.97 16.47 2.16
N LEU A 63 1.27 15.39 2.55
CA LEU A 63 1.68 14.47 3.63
C LEU A 63 2.73 13.44 3.19
N CYS A 64 2.83 13.16 1.89
CA CYS A 64 3.84 12.26 1.33
C CYS A 64 5.24 12.89 1.19
N ARG A 65 5.44 14.12 1.70
CA ARG A 65 6.76 14.75 1.82
C ARG A 65 7.48 14.29 3.08
#